data_AF-A0A177B7M3-F1
#
_entry.id   AF-A0A177B7M3-F1
#
_cell.length_a   1.000
_cell.length_b   1.000
_cell.length_c   1.000
_cell.angle_alpha   90.00
_cell.angle_beta   90.00
_cell.angle_gamma   90.00
#
_symmetry.space_group_name_H-M   'P 1'
#
loop_
_entity.id
_entity.type
_entity.pdbx_description
1 polymer ?
#
loop_
_entity_poly.entity_id
_entity_poly.type
_entity_poly.pdbx_seq_one_letter_code
_entity_poly.pdbx_strand_id
1 'polypeptide(L)'
;MTCSNCKAGYFLYSDNCLPCVDQCNQCKNATTCQHCVDGLYFDNLGQKCVECPDNCANCLDTKTCKKCSKGYYLINKLCLVCISNCIECDSPVCKKCKTGYFWLESKCTDCGINCLKCDHANGCTSCKNGYILTNKICTACNELNSNTCSTCITASFGHIYDYKNFICNRCTDNCLKCTTDAGKNN
;
A
#
# COMPACT_ATOMS: atom_id res chain seq x y z
N MET A 1 -21.73 -34.20 -11.79
CA MET A 1 -20.61 -33.45 -11.20
C MET A 1 -21.00 -33.15 -9.77
N THR A 2 -20.23 -33.64 -8.79
CA THR A 2 -20.43 -33.36 -7.36
C THR A 2 -19.45 -32.28 -6.93
N CYS A 3 -19.90 -31.32 -6.13
CA CYS A 3 -19.04 -30.25 -5.62
C CYS A 3 -18.38 -30.70 -4.32
N SER A 4 -17.04 -30.73 -4.26
CA SER A 4 -16.30 -31.13 -3.05
C SER A 4 -15.74 -29.96 -2.25
N ASN A 5 -15.71 -28.75 -2.80
CA ASN A 5 -15.23 -27.54 -2.14
C ASN A 5 -15.95 -26.29 -2.65
N CYS A 6 -16.33 -25.41 -1.73
CA CYS A 6 -17.00 -24.15 -2.03
C CYS A 6 -16.04 -22.96 -1.98
N LYS A 7 -16.35 -21.90 -2.74
CA LYS A 7 -15.64 -20.62 -2.66
C LYS A 7 -15.90 -19.95 -1.31
N ALA A 8 -15.04 -19.01 -0.91
CA ALA A 8 -15.28 -18.17 0.26
C ALA A 8 -16.67 -17.50 0.17
N GLY A 9 -17.37 -17.46 1.31
CA GLY A 9 -18.76 -17.01 1.39
C GLY A 9 -19.81 -18.09 1.10
N TYR A 10 -19.41 -19.34 0.87
CA TYR A 10 -20.31 -20.47 0.66
C TYR A 10 -19.90 -21.70 1.48
N PHE A 11 -20.88 -22.51 1.88
CA PHE A 11 -20.68 -23.79 2.55
C PHE A 11 -21.30 -24.93 1.74
N LEU A 12 -20.73 -26.14 1.88
CA LEU A 12 -21.20 -27.32 1.18
C LEU A 12 -22.42 -27.92 1.90
N TYR A 13 -23.52 -28.10 1.17
CA TYR A 13 -24.72 -28.76 1.64
C TYR A 13 -25.32 -29.61 0.51
N SER A 14 -25.37 -30.92 0.69
CA SER A 14 -25.94 -31.87 -0.27
C SER A 14 -25.41 -31.67 -1.70
N ASP A 15 -24.08 -31.71 -1.87
CA ASP A 15 -23.34 -31.47 -3.13
C ASP A 15 -23.50 -30.08 -3.78
N ASN A 16 -24.16 -29.14 -3.09
CA ASN A 16 -24.37 -27.77 -3.54
C ASN A 16 -23.66 -26.77 -2.62
N CYS A 17 -23.20 -25.66 -3.18
CA CYS A 17 -22.64 -24.55 -2.42
C CYS A 17 -23.73 -23.53 -2.11
N LEU A 18 -24.12 -23.45 -0.85
CA LEU A 18 -25.10 -22.48 -0.37
C LEU A 18 -24.39 -21.27 0.24
N PRO A 19 -24.95 -20.06 0.11
CA PRO A 19 -24.32 -18.86 0.64
C PRO A 19 -24.29 -18.88 2.18
N CYS A 20 -23.22 -18.33 2.74
CA CYS A 20 -23.12 -18.02 4.16
C CYS A 20 -24.03 -16.84 4.54
N VAL A 21 -24.16 -16.59 5.84
CA VAL A 21 -24.69 -15.31 6.35
C VAL A 21 -23.91 -14.12 5.78
N ASP A 22 -24.56 -12.96 5.67
CA ASP A 22 -23.96 -11.76 5.11
C ASP A 22 -22.61 -11.40 5.79
N GLN A 23 -21.67 -10.93 4.97
CA GLN A 23 -20.30 -10.55 5.38
C GLN A 23 -19.51 -11.66 6.10
N CYS A 24 -19.80 -12.92 5.78
CA CYS A 24 -19.06 -14.08 6.25
C CYS A 24 -18.18 -14.68 5.14
N ASN A 25 -16.89 -14.86 5.41
CA ASN A 25 -15.95 -15.50 4.48
C ASN A 25 -15.96 -17.03 4.59
N GLN A 26 -16.17 -17.58 5.79
CA GLN A 26 -16.24 -19.03 6.03
C GLN A 26 -17.31 -19.31 7.08
N CYS A 27 -18.26 -20.19 6.76
CA CYS A 27 -19.33 -20.57 7.67
C CYS A 27 -19.46 -22.09 7.77
N LYS A 28 -19.98 -22.55 8.91
CA LYS A 28 -20.32 -23.97 9.13
C LYS A 28 -21.65 -24.33 8.46
N ASN A 29 -22.58 -23.38 8.45
CA ASN A 29 -23.92 -23.48 7.87
C ASN A 29 -24.44 -22.06 7.57
N ALA A 30 -25.69 -21.94 7.14
CA ALA A 30 -26.29 -20.67 6.74
C ALA A 30 -26.35 -19.60 7.85
N THR A 31 -26.23 -19.95 9.13
CA THR A 31 -26.35 -19.01 10.26
C THR A 31 -25.07 -18.87 11.09
N THR A 32 -24.20 -19.88 11.12
CA THR A 32 -22.99 -19.90 11.93
C THR A 32 -21.76 -19.55 11.10
N CYS A 33 -21.30 -18.30 11.25
CA CYS A 33 -20.05 -17.85 10.65
C CYS A 33 -18.85 -18.26 11.51
N GLN A 34 -17.81 -18.82 10.88
CA GLN A 34 -16.53 -19.13 11.51
C GLN A 34 -15.55 -17.98 11.35
N HIS A 35 -15.54 -17.35 10.17
CA HIS A 35 -14.70 -16.20 9.86
C HIS A 35 -15.50 -15.14 9.11
N CYS A 36 -15.75 -14.01 9.76
CA CYS A 36 -16.29 -12.83 9.11
C CYS A 36 -15.25 -12.20 8.17
N VAL A 37 -15.70 -11.27 7.32
CA VAL A 37 -14.80 -10.38 6.56
C VAL A 37 -13.92 -9.57 7.54
N ASP A 38 -12.72 -9.20 7.10
CA ASP A 38 -11.78 -8.41 7.90
C ASP A 38 -12.45 -7.14 8.47
N GLY A 39 -12.18 -6.83 9.74
CA GLY A 39 -12.81 -5.71 10.44
C GLY A 39 -14.14 -6.06 11.14
N LEU A 40 -14.63 -7.29 11.03
CA LEU A 40 -15.85 -7.75 11.69
C LEU A 40 -15.57 -8.93 12.65
N TYR A 41 -16.46 -9.13 13.61
CA TYR A 41 -16.53 -10.34 14.46
C TYR A 41 -17.93 -10.96 14.40
N PHE A 42 -18.03 -12.27 14.66
CA PHE A 42 -19.32 -12.95 14.68
C PHE A 42 -20.01 -12.76 16.04
N ASP A 43 -21.14 -12.05 16.03
CA ASP A 43 -22.02 -11.94 17.19
C ASP A 43 -22.94 -13.16 17.26
N ASN A 44 -22.68 -14.05 18.22
CA ASN A 44 -23.48 -15.25 18.44
C ASN A 44 -24.93 -14.95 18.86
N LEU A 45 -25.21 -13.78 19.46
CA LEU A 45 -26.56 -13.43 19.88
C LEU A 45 -27.39 -12.97 18.67
N GLY A 46 -26.83 -12.09 17.85
CA GLY A 46 -27.46 -11.63 16.61
C GLY A 46 -27.33 -12.57 15.42
N GLN A 47 -26.53 -13.64 15.53
CA GLN A 47 -26.17 -14.57 14.44
C GLN A 47 -25.68 -13.83 13.18
N LYS A 48 -24.86 -12.79 13.37
CA LYS A 48 -24.40 -11.92 12.28
C LYS A 48 -22.97 -11.43 12.51
N CYS A 49 -22.31 -11.02 11.44
CA CYS A 49 -21.03 -10.33 11.53
C CYS A 49 -21.27 -8.84 11.87
N VAL A 50 -20.54 -8.34 12.86
CA VAL A 50 -20.65 -6.97 13.40
C VAL A 50 -19.28 -6.30 13.40
N GLU A 51 -19.26 -4.99 13.18
CA GLU A 51 -18.04 -4.20 13.16
C GLU A 51 -17.24 -4.28 14.46
N CYS A 52 -15.93 -4.39 14.30
CA CYS A 52 -14.99 -4.24 15.38
C CYS A 52 -14.97 -2.80 15.91
N PRO A 53 -14.51 -2.60 17.16
CA PRO A 53 -14.29 -1.26 17.69
C PRO A 53 -13.31 -0.47 16.83
N ASP A 54 -13.38 0.87 16.94
CA ASP A 54 -12.54 1.78 16.16
C ASP A 54 -11.06 1.40 16.19
N ASN A 55 -10.42 1.52 15.01
CA ASN A 55 -8.99 1.27 14.81
C ASN A 55 -8.56 -0.18 15.03
N CYS A 56 -9.51 -1.11 15.12
CA CYS A 56 -9.25 -2.53 15.27
C CYS A 56 -9.49 -3.29 13.96
N ALA A 57 -8.50 -4.07 13.52
CA ALA A 57 -8.61 -4.93 12.33
C ALA A 57 -9.19 -6.31 12.66
N ASN A 58 -9.03 -6.78 13.91
CA ASN A 58 -9.61 -8.03 14.38
C ASN A 58 -9.93 -7.95 15.87
N CYS A 59 -11.15 -8.31 16.24
CA CYS A 59 -11.67 -8.20 17.60
C CYS A 59 -12.37 -9.49 18.05
N LEU A 60 -12.63 -9.59 19.35
CA LEU A 60 -13.48 -10.63 19.95
C LEU A 60 -14.92 -10.18 20.12
N ASP A 61 -15.08 -8.89 20.40
CA ASP A 61 -16.33 -8.22 20.71
C ASP A 61 -16.14 -6.71 20.51
N THR A 62 -17.18 -5.93 20.79
CA THR A 62 -17.18 -4.46 20.66
C THR A 62 -16.19 -3.72 21.58
N LYS A 63 -15.52 -4.40 22.51
CA LYS A 63 -14.59 -3.81 23.49
C LYS A 63 -13.18 -4.40 23.43
N THR A 64 -13.03 -5.59 22.86
CA THR A 64 -11.80 -6.36 22.92
C THR A 64 -11.17 -6.50 21.55
N CYS A 65 -10.13 -5.71 21.29
CA CYS A 65 -9.31 -5.85 20.10
C CYS A 65 -8.22 -6.92 20.27
N LYS A 66 -8.01 -7.73 19.23
CA LYS A 66 -6.91 -8.69 19.11
C LYS A 66 -5.78 -8.19 18.21
N LYS A 67 -6.12 -7.40 17.19
CA LYS A 67 -5.16 -6.84 16.24
C LYS A 67 -5.62 -5.47 15.77
N CYS A 68 -4.75 -4.47 15.93
CA CYS A 68 -5.03 -3.11 15.50
C CYS A 68 -4.84 -2.92 13.99
N SER A 69 -5.54 -1.94 13.45
CA SER A 69 -5.35 -1.45 12.08
C SER A 69 -3.96 -0.83 11.91
N LYS A 70 -3.50 -0.70 10.65
CA LYS A 70 -2.20 -0.05 10.37
C LYS A 70 -2.16 1.36 10.95
N GLY A 71 -1.02 1.75 11.53
CA GLY A 71 -0.87 3.02 12.25
C GLY A 71 -1.37 3.01 13.70
N TYR A 72 -1.74 1.85 14.25
CA TYR A 72 -2.14 1.68 15.65
C TYR A 72 -1.42 0.47 16.29
N TYR A 73 -1.21 0.52 17.60
CA TYR A 73 -0.66 -0.57 18.39
C TYR A 73 -1.61 -1.01 19.50
N LEU A 74 -1.51 -2.30 19.86
CA LEU A 74 -2.37 -2.91 20.86
C LEU A 74 -1.80 -2.67 22.26
N ILE A 75 -2.62 -2.13 23.16
CA ILE A 75 -2.33 -2.02 24.59
C ILE A 75 -3.60 -2.27 25.39
N ASN A 76 -3.56 -3.20 26.36
CA ASN A 76 -4.71 -3.55 27.19
C ASN A 76 -6.00 -3.82 26.39
N LYS A 77 -5.90 -4.52 25.25
CA LYS A 77 -7.01 -4.84 24.32
C LYS A 77 -7.59 -3.64 23.56
N LEU A 78 -6.99 -2.45 23.69
CA LEU A 78 -7.35 -1.23 22.98
C LEU A 78 -6.29 -0.87 21.94
N CYS A 79 -6.70 -0.15 20.90
CA CYS A 79 -5.81 0.32 19.85
C CYS A 79 -5.49 1.80 20.06
N LEU A 80 -4.22 2.09 20.33
CA LEU A 80 -3.72 3.46 20.41
C LEU A 80 -2.96 3.82 19.14
N VAL A 81 -3.04 5.08 18.75
CA VAL A 81 -2.39 5.59 17.54
C VAL A 81 -0.87 5.53 17.70
N CYS A 82 -0.18 5.10 16.65
CA CYS A 82 1.27 5.24 16.56
C CYS A 82 1.67 6.71 16.61
N ILE A 83 2.93 6.98 16.93
CA ILE A 83 3.48 8.33 16.79
C ILE A 83 3.34 8.85 15.35
N SER A 84 3.41 10.16 15.18
CA SER A 84 3.26 10.80 13.88
C SER A 84 4.23 10.21 12.84
N ASN A 85 3.73 10.06 11.61
CA ASN A 85 4.45 9.51 10.46
C ASN A 85 4.94 8.07 10.58
N CYS A 86 4.38 7.29 11.51
CA CYS A 86 4.62 5.87 11.65
C CYS A 86 3.48 5.03 11.05
N ILE A 87 3.79 3.90 10.39
CA ILE A 87 2.79 2.95 9.86
C ILE A 87 2.74 1.62 10.62
N GLU A 88 3.84 1.24 11.26
CA GLU A 88 3.93 0.05 12.10
C GLU A 88 4.72 0.42 13.36
N CYS A 89 4.14 0.24 14.54
CA CYS A 89 4.76 0.53 15.82
C CYS A 89 4.47 -0.58 16.83
N ASP A 90 5.42 -0.77 17.77
CA ASP A 90 5.21 -1.56 18.97
C ASP A 90 5.31 -0.59 20.15
N SER A 91 4.19 -0.35 20.84
CA SER A 91 4.14 0.71 21.86
C SER A 91 4.41 2.09 21.19
N PRO A 92 4.89 3.16 21.87
CA PRO A 92 5.17 4.42 21.18
C PRO A 92 6.42 4.35 20.29
N VAL A 93 7.08 3.18 20.17
CA VAL A 93 8.28 3.01 19.34
C VAL A 93 7.88 2.62 17.92
N CYS A 94 8.25 3.46 16.95
CA CYS A 94 7.98 3.16 15.56
C CYS A 94 8.94 2.08 15.02
N LYS A 95 8.39 1.04 14.41
CA LYS A 95 9.15 0.03 13.66
C LYS A 95 9.34 0.43 12.21
N LYS A 96 8.38 1.15 11.64
CA LYS A 96 8.37 1.53 10.23
C LYS A 96 7.68 2.86 10.01
N CYS A 97 8.45 3.82 9.53
CA CYS A 97 7.94 5.13 9.15
C CYS A 97 7.18 5.05 7.82
N LYS A 98 6.30 6.03 7.58
CA LYS A 98 5.66 6.26 6.28
C LYS A 98 6.73 6.47 5.20
N THR A 99 6.40 6.17 3.95
CA THR A 99 7.25 6.51 2.80
C THR A 99 7.55 8.01 2.81
N GLY A 100 8.80 8.39 2.53
CA GLY A 100 9.28 9.76 2.69
C GLY A 100 9.75 10.13 4.10
N TYR A 101 9.79 9.17 5.05
CA TYR A 101 10.32 9.38 6.40
C TYR A 101 11.29 8.27 6.80
N PHE A 102 12.22 8.61 7.70
CA PHE A 102 13.16 7.67 8.31
C PHE A 102 13.16 7.80 9.84
N TRP A 103 13.58 6.76 10.53
CA TRP A 103 13.64 6.76 12.00
C TRP A 103 14.92 7.44 12.50
N LEU A 104 14.77 8.45 13.36
CA LEU A 104 15.87 9.15 14.01
C LEU A 104 15.40 9.71 15.35
N GLU A 105 16.18 9.54 16.42
CA GLU A 105 15.91 10.14 17.74
C GLU A 105 14.46 9.97 18.23
N SER A 106 13.95 8.73 18.16
CA SER A 106 12.59 8.37 18.60
C SER A 106 11.44 9.00 17.79
N LYS A 107 11.71 9.52 16.58
CA LYS A 107 10.70 10.07 15.68
C LYS A 107 10.92 9.66 14.23
N CYS A 108 9.84 9.71 13.45
CA CYS A 108 9.92 9.62 12.00
C CYS A 108 10.20 11.01 11.42
N THR A 109 11.42 11.19 10.92
CA THR A 109 11.94 12.44 10.35
C THR A 109 11.78 12.45 8.83
N ASP A 110 11.39 13.59 8.27
CA ASP A 110 11.15 13.76 6.83
C ASP A 110 12.46 13.57 6.03
N CYS A 111 12.37 12.90 4.89
CA CYS A 111 13.50 12.63 4.00
C CYS A 111 14.04 13.87 3.27
N GLY A 112 13.31 14.98 3.30
CA GLY A 112 13.63 16.18 2.56
C GLY A 112 13.00 16.23 1.16
N ILE A 113 13.28 17.35 0.49
CA ILE A 113 12.64 17.76 -0.75
C ILE A 113 12.81 16.69 -1.84
N ASN A 114 11.68 16.30 -2.44
CA ASN A 114 11.59 15.37 -3.57
C ASN A 114 12.22 13.98 -3.36
N CYS A 115 12.54 13.64 -2.11
CA CYS A 115 13.00 12.32 -1.75
C CYS A 115 11.83 11.36 -1.49
N LEU A 116 11.89 10.16 -2.04
CA LEU A 116 10.89 9.10 -1.86
C LEU A 116 11.29 8.13 -0.72
N LYS A 117 12.58 7.80 -0.64
CA LYS A 117 13.14 6.94 0.41
C LYS A 117 14.48 7.50 0.84
N CYS A 118 14.75 7.44 2.12
CA CYS A 118 15.99 7.86 2.71
C CYS A 118 16.33 6.96 3.90
N ASP A 119 17.57 7.06 4.35
CA ASP A 119 18.05 6.43 5.56
C ASP A 119 18.91 7.41 6.35
N HIS A 120 18.97 7.26 7.68
CA HIS A 120 19.73 8.15 8.56
C HIS A 120 21.21 8.25 8.15
N ALA A 121 21.86 7.14 7.79
CA ALA A 121 23.28 7.15 7.45
C ALA A 121 23.54 7.69 6.03
N ASN A 122 22.60 7.46 5.12
CA ASN A 122 22.82 7.65 3.69
C ASN A 122 22.08 8.86 3.10
N GLY A 123 21.25 9.56 3.87
CA GLY A 123 20.40 10.63 3.34
C GLY A 123 19.40 10.05 2.33
N CYS A 124 19.06 10.81 1.29
CA CYS A 124 18.15 10.31 0.27
C CYS A 124 18.77 9.13 -0.52
N THR A 125 18.00 8.06 -0.68
CA THR A 125 18.40 6.85 -1.40
C THR A 125 17.55 6.60 -2.66
N SER A 126 16.39 7.25 -2.77
CA SER A 126 15.60 7.26 -4.01
C SER A 126 14.74 8.51 -4.09
N CYS A 127 14.60 9.06 -5.29
CA CYS A 127 13.81 10.26 -5.54
C CYS A 127 12.38 9.94 -6.00
N LYS A 128 11.49 10.93 -5.84
CA LYS A 128 10.15 10.90 -6.44
C LYS A 128 10.26 10.96 -7.96
N ASN A 129 9.19 10.55 -8.66
CA ASN A 129 9.14 10.61 -10.12
C ASN A 129 9.44 12.03 -10.62
N GLY A 130 10.30 12.14 -11.65
CA GLY A 130 10.75 13.43 -12.22
C GLY A 130 12.00 14.03 -11.58
N TYR A 131 12.66 13.31 -10.66
CA TYR A 131 13.87 13.76 -9.97
C TYR A 131 14.98 12.71 -10.01
N ILE A 132 16.23 13.15 -10.06
CA ILE A 132 17.42 12.30 -10.09
C ILE A 132 18.22 12.50 -8.80
N LEU A 133 18.70 11.39 -8.24
CA LEU A 133 19.54 11.39 -7.06
C LEU A 133 20.98 11.78 -7.42
N THR A 134 21.42 12.96 -7.00
CA THR A 134 22.79 13.45 -7.14
C THR A 134 23.31 13.85 -5.77
N ASN A 135 24.41 13.23 -5.32
CA ASN A 135 25.01 13.52 -4.01
C ASN A 135 24.00 13.50 -2.84
N LYS A 136 23.11 12.49 -2.80
CA LYS A 136 22.05 12.33 -1.79
C LYS A 136 20.93 13.39 -1.83
N ILE A 137 20.89 14.22 -2.87
CA ILE A 137 19.86 15.25 -3.10
C ILE A 137 19.08 14.90 -4.37
N CYS A 138 17.78 15.18 -4.38
CA CYS A 138 16.91 14.96 -5.53
C CYS A 138 16.73 16.25 -6.33
N THR A 139 17.37 16.30 -7.50
CA THR A 139 17.30 17.45 -8.43
C THR A 139 16.33 17.16 -9.55
N ALA A 140 15.56 18.16 -9.98
CA ALA A 140 14.57 17.99 -11.04
C ALA A 140 15.27 17.68 -12.37
N CYS A 141 14.71 16.76 -13.15
CA CYS A 141 15.33 16.35 -14.42
C CYS A 141 15.48 17.49 -15.43
N ASN A 142 14.58 18.48 -15.41
CA ASN A 142 14.56 19.62 -16.33
C ASN A 142 15.63 20.69 -16.02
N GLU A 143 16.21 20.67 -14.83
CA GLU A 143 17.30 21.57 -14.42
C GLU A 143 18.68 21.02 -14.79
N LEU A 144 18.74 19.76 -15.23
CA LEU A 144 19.95 19.10 -15.67
C LEU A 144 20.01 19.17 -17.21
N ASN A 145 20.84 20.06 -17.75
CA ASN A 145 21.17 20.16 -19.19
C ASN A 145 21.98 18.94 -19.70
N SER A 146 21.57 17.71 -19.38
CA SER A 146 22.43 16.55 -19.58
C SER A 146 21.66 15.27 -19.90
N ASN A 147 22.22 14.53 -20.87
CA ASN A 147 21.90 13.15 -21.26
C ASN A 147 22.04 12.12 -20.11
N THR A 148 22.33 12.56 -18.88
CA THR A 148 22.42 11.75 -17.65
C THR A 148 21.07 11.35 -17.06
N CYS A 149 19.96 11.70 -17.73
CA CYS A 149 18.60 11.27 -17.37
C CYS A 149 18.31 9.80 -17.77
N SER A 150 19.35 8.96 -17.87
CA SER A 150 19.31 7.57 -18.33
C SER A 150 18.71 6.58 -17.30
N THR A 151 18.26 7.06 -16.14
CA THR A 151 17.54 6.25 -15.12
C THR A 151 16.04 6.56 -15.02
N CYS A 152 15.48 7.38 -15.91
CA CYS A 152 14.04 7.52 -16.07
C CYS A 152 13.46 6.25 -16.73
N ILE A 153 13.28 5.19 -15.93
CA ILE A 153 12.69 3.90 -16.36
C ILE A 153 11.23 4.04 -16.81
N THR A 154 10.63 5.23 -16.67
CA THR A 154 9.46 5.60 -17.47
C THR A 154 9.66 7.01 -17.98
N ALA A 155 9.79 7.15 -19.30
CA ALA A 155 9.53 8.38 -20.03
C ALA A 155 8.30 9.07 -19.42
N SER A 156 8.51 10.10 -18.61
CA SER A 156 7.42 10.84 -17.98
C SER A 156 7.61 12.32 -18.24
N PHE A 157 6.64 12.84 -19.01
CA PHE A 157 6.47 14.19 -19.53
C PHE A 157 7.45 14.59 -20.64
N GLY A 158 7.05 14.24 -21.87
CA GLY A 158 7.58 14.87 -23.07
C GLY A 158 9.01 14.46 -23.44
N HIS A 159 9.48 13.28 -23.03
CA HIS A 159 10.77 12.74 -23.49
C HIS A 159 10.67 11.25 -23.83
N ILE A 160 11.45 10.79 -24.80
CA ILE A 160 11.53 9.39 -25.25
C ILE A 160 12.97 8.88 -25.18
N TYR A 161 13.16 7.66 -24.68
CA TYR A 161 14.47 7.03 -24.60
C TYR A 161 14.85 6.41 -25.95
N ASP A 162 15.94 6.88 -26.55
CA ASP A 162 16.53 6.32 -27.77
C ASP A 162 17.53 5.21 -27.41
N TYR A 163 17.10 3.97 -27.60
CA TYR A 163 17.90 2.76 -27.33
C TYR A 163 19.09 2.58 -28.27
N LYS A 164 19.15 3.27 -29.41
CA LYS A 164 20.26 3.14 -30.38
C LYS A 164 21.43 4.03 -30.00
N ASN A 165 21.13 5.24 -29.54
CA ASN A 165 22.12 6.25 -29.19
C ASN A 165 22.30 6.42 -27.68
N PHE A 166 21.50 5.72 -26.87
CA PHE A 166 21.48 5.81 -25.41
C PHE A 166 21.24 7.24 -24.88
N ILE A 167 20.35 7.99 -25.54
CA ILE A 167 19.99 9.39 -25.22
C ILE A 167 18.48 9.55 -24.99
N CYS A 168 18.05 10.59 -24.27
CA CYS A 168 16.63 10.96 -24.12
C CYS A 168 16.29 12.14 -25.02
N ASN A 169 15.38 11.97 -25.98
CA ASN A 169 14.92 13.02 -26.88
C ASN A 169 13.64 13.68 -26.35
N ARG A 170 13.51 15.00 -26.47
CA ARG A 170 12.27 15.73 -26.14
C ARG A 170 11.20 15.44 -27.20
N CYS A 171 9.97 15.12 -26.78
CA CYS A 171 8.79 15.07 -27.64
C CYS A 171 8.46 16.48 -28.17
N THR A 172 7.74 16.57 -29.28
CA THR A 172 7.21 17.85 -29.78
C THR A 172 6.36 18.57 -28.74
N ASP A 173 6.29 19.91 -28.83
CA ASP A 173 5.55 20.73 -27.87
C ASP A 173 4.12 20.22 -27.68
N ASN A 174 3.66 20.20 -26.42
CA ASN A 174 2.37 19.68 -25.94
C ASN A 174 2.18 18.14 -25.93
N CYS A 175 3.23 17.35 -26.15
CA CYS A 175 3.11 15.89 -26.12
C CYS A 175 3.43 15.30 -24.73
N LEU A 176 2.44 14.64 -24.11
CA LEU A 176 2.56 14.06 -22.76
C LEU A 176 3.23 12.67 -22.76
N LYS A 177 3.18 11.94 -23.89
CA LYS A 177 3.81 10.63 -24.13
C LYS A 177 4.09 10.47 -25.64
N CYS A 178 5.33 10.15 -26.02
CA CYS A 178 5.67 9.77 -27.39
C CYS A 178 6.35 8.38 -27.42
N THR A 179 6.13 7.58 -28.48
CA THR A 179 6.69 6.24 -28.68
C THR A 179 7.52 6.18 -29.97
N THR A 180 8.54 5.32 -30.02
CA THR A 180 9.39 5.11 -31.21
C THR A 180 8.75 4.03 -32.07
N ASP A 181 7.51 4.23 -32.50
CA ASP A 181 6.98 3.47 -33.62
C ASP A 181 6.96 4.39 -34.84
N ALA A 182 7.80 4.05 -35.80
CA ALA A 182 7.68 4.53 -37.17
C ALA A 182 6.37 3.97 -37.76
N GLY A 183 5.24 4.58 -37.40
CA GLY A 183 3.94 4.40 -38.01
C GLY A 183 3.58 5.64 -38.83
N LYS A 184 4.03 5.68 -40.08
CA LYS A 184 3.34 6.36 -41.20
C LYS A 184 1.82 6.12 -41.09
N ASN A 185 0.88 7.00 -41.39
CA ASN A 185 0.79 8.32 -42.00
C ASN A 185 -0.53 8.95 -41.46
N ASN A 186 -0.94 10.15 -41.85
CA ASN A 186 -2.10 10.29 -42.76
C ASN A 186 -2.94 9.01 -42.93
#